data_AF-A0A3D6DRQ7-F1
#
_entry.id   AF-A0A3D6DRQ7-F1
#
_cell.length_a   1.000
_cell.length_b   1.000
_cell.length_c   1.000
_cell.angle_alpha   90.00
_cell.angle_beta   90.00
_cell.angle_gamma   90.00
#
_symmetry.space_group_name_H-M   'P 1'
#
loop_
_entity.id
_entity.type
_entity.pdbx_description
1 polymer ?
#
loop_
_entity_poly.entity_id
_entity_poly.type
_entity_poly.pdbx_seq_one_letter_code
_entity_poly.pdbx_strand_id
1 'polypeptide(L)' 'SAMDGYAVAVADVRSLPTRLPVAQRIPAGSVGSRLQPGTAARIFTGAP' A
#
# COMPACT_ATOMS: atom_id res chain seq x y z
N SER A 1 -3.28 8.44 -5.38
CA SER A 1 -2.70 8.82 -4.07
C SER A 1 -2.40 10.32 -3.97
N ALA A 2 -2.86 10.94 -2.87
CA ALA A 2 -2.61 12.35 -2.54
C ALA A 2 -1.34 12.58 -1.70
N MET A 3 -0.72 11.52 -1.19
CA MET A 3 0.52 11.58 -0.40
C MET A 3 1.44 10.39 -0.71
N ASP A 4 2.70 10.51 -0.32
CA ASP A 4 3.62 9.38 -0.24
C ASP A 4 3.33 8.56 1.01
N GLY A 5 3.23 7.24 0.87
CA GLY A 5 2.93 6.37 2.01
C GLY A 5 2.81 4.91 1.65
N TYR A 6 1.94 4.21 2.38
CA TYR A 6 1.63 2.81 2.15
C TYR A 6 0.13 2.62 1.90
N ALA A 7 -0.21 1.97 0.80
CA ALA A 7 -1.57 1.48 0.59
C ALA A 7 -1.71 0.12 1.28
N VAL A 8 -2.76 -0.02 2.09
CA VAL A 8 -3.10 -1.21 2.87
C VAL A 8 -4.60 -1.45 2.78
N ALA A 9 -5.04 -2.70 2.95
CA ALA A 9 -6.45 -2.98 3.19
C ALA A 9 -6.78 -2.73 4.66
N VAL A 10 -7.90 -2.05 4.95
CA VAL A 10 -8.32 -1.77 6.34
C VAL A 10 -8.48 -3.06 7.15
N ALA A 11 -8.94 -4.13 6.52
CA ALA A 11 -9.11 -5.45 7.15
C ALA A 11 -7.79 -6.08 7.64
N ASP A 12 -6.65 -5.64 7.08
CA ASP A 12 -5.32 -6.13 7.45
C ASP A 12 -4.73 -5.35 8.65
N VAL A 13 -5.35 -4.24 9.06
CA VAL A 13 -4.94 -3.42 10.22
C VAL A 13 -5.93 -3.62 11.37
N ARG A 14 -5.84 -4.77 12.05
CA ARG A 14 -6.78 -5.13 13.13
C ARG A 14 -6.40 -4.59 14.51
N SER A 15 -5.11 -4.44 14.78
CA SER A 15 -4.60 -4.02 16.08
C SER A 15 -3.23 -3.37 15.94
N LEU A 16 -3.00 -2.28 16.68
CA LEU A 16 -1.71 -1.59 16.65
C LEU A 16 -0.78 -2.11 17.78
N PRO A 17 0.52 -2.31 17.49
CA PRO A 17 1.17 -2.12 16.18
C PRO A 17 0.86 -3.25 15.19
N THR A 18 0.63 -2.91 13.92
CA THR A 18 0.52 -3.87 12.81
C THR A 18 1.79 -3.83 11.96
N ARG A 19 2.28 -4.99 11.52
CA ARG A 19 3.38 -5.10 10.56
C ARG A 19 2.91 -5.85 9.33
N LEU A 20 3.05 -5.22 8.15
CA LEU A 20 2.73 -5.82 6.87
C LEU A 20 3.97 -5.79 5.98
N PRO A 21 4.34 -6.90 5.32
CA PRO A 21 5.41 -6.89 4.33
C PRO A 21 5.02 -6.01 3.14
N VAL A 22 6.00 -5.28 2.61
CA VAL A 22 5.83 -4.46 1.41
C VAL A 22 6.01 -5.36 0.19
N ALA A 23 4.92 -5.64 -0.51
CA ALA A 23 4.93 -6.53 -1.67
C ALA A 23 5.15 -5.80 -3.00
N GLN A 24 4.90 -4.49 -3.04
CA GLN A 24 5.02 -3.71 -4.27
C GLN A 24 5.42 -2.25 -4.02
N ARG A 25 5.93 -1.62 -5.08
CA ARG A 25 6.29 -0.21 -5.14
C ARG A 25 5.61 0.43 -6.34
N ILE A 26 4.75 1.42 -6.10
CA ILE A 26 3.89 2.05 -7.12
C ILE A 26 4.33 3.52 -7.32
N PRO A 27 5.19 3.80 -8.31
CA PRO A 27 5.58 5.18 -8.65
C PRO A 27 4.42 6.01 -9.22
N ALA A 28 4.60 7.33 -9.26
CA ALA A 28 3.67 8.25 -9.88
C ALA A 28 3.34 7.87 -11.33
N GLY A 29 2.07 8.00 -11.72
CA GLY A 29 1.60 7.65 -13.06
C GLY A 29 1.52 6.15 -13.37
N SER A 30 1.82 5.27 -12.42
CA SER A 30 1.73 3.82 -12.60
C SER A 30 0.63 3.21 -11.74
N VAL A 31 -0.08 2.21 -12.28
CA VAL A 31 -1.11 1.45 -11.56
C VAL A 31 -0.47 0.20 -10.97
N GLY A 32 -0.62 0.00 -9.66
CA GLY A 32 -0.16 -1.21 -8.98
C GLY A 32 -1.02 -2.44 -9.28
N SER A 33 -0.55 -3.60 -8.87
CA SER A 33 -1.35 -4.83 -8.92
C SER A 33 -2.22 -4.97 -7.66
N ARG A 34 -3.25 -5.81 -7.72
CA ARG A 34 -4.05 -6.15 -6.54
C ARG A 34 -3.13 -6.65 -5.41
N LEU A 35 -3.26 -6.06 -4.23
CA LEU A 35 -2.50 -6.48 -3.05
C LEU A 35 -2.91 -7.89 -2.62
N GLN A 36 -1.92 -8.70 -2.25
CA GLN A 36 -2.17 -9.95 -1.54
C GLN A 36 -2.68 -9.62 -0.12
N PRO A 37 -3.65 -10.37 0.42
CA PRO A 37 -4.12 -10.15 1.78
C PRO A 37 -2.95 -10.17 2.78
N GLY A 38 -2.96 -9.23 3.73
CA GLY A 38 -1.89 -9.09 4.72
C GLY A 38 -0.61 -8.45 4.18
N THR A 39 -0.65 -7.74 3.04
CA THR A 39 0.51 -7.05 2.47
C THR A 39 0.24 -5.56 2.25
N ALA A 40 1.32 -4.79 2.08
CA ALA A 40 1.26 -3.36 1.79
C ALA A 40 1.94 -3.02 0.46
N ALA A 41 1.52 -1.91 -0.16
CA ALA A 41 2.20 -1.29 -1.29
C ALA A 41 2.87 0.00 -0.83
N ARG A 42 4.15 0.23 -1.15
CA ARG A 42 4.73 1.58 -1.08
C ARG A 42 4.19 2.38 -2.26
N ILE A 43 3.42 3.44 -2.00
CA ILE A 43 2.77 4.25 -3.04
C ILE A 43 3.28 5.70 -2.97
N PHE A 44 3.47 6.31 -4.13
CA PHE A 44 3.93 7.69 -4.26
C PHE A 44 2.80 8.60 -4.75
N THR A 45 2.93 9.88 -4.44
CA THR A 45 2.00 10.93 -4.85
C THR A 45 1.85 10.93 -6.37
N GLY A 46 0.62 10.98 -6.86
CA GLY A 46 0.32 10.92 -8.30
C GLY A 46 0.28 9.49 -8.89
N ALA A 47 0.53 8.44 -8.11
CA ALA A 47 0.06 7.10 -8.48
C ALA A 47 -1.48 7.08 -8.41
N PRO A 48 -2.22 6.42 -9.32
CA PRO A 48 -3.68 6.30 -9.25
C PRO A 48 -4.14 5.67 -7.94
#